data_AF-A0A966SFT4-F1
#
_entry.id   AF-A0A966SFT4-F1
#
_cell.length_a   1.000
_cell.length_b   1.000
_cell.length_c   1.000
_cell.angle_alpha   90.00
_cell.angle_beta   90.00
_cell.angle_gamma   90.00
#
_symmetry.space_group_name_H-M   'P 1'
#
loop_
_entity.id
_entity.type
_entity.pdbx_description
1 polymer ?
#
loop_
_entity_poly.entity_id
_entity_poly.type
_entity_poly.pdbx_seq_one_letter_code
_entity_poly.pdbx_strand_id
1 'polypeptide(L)'
;MLKRTCLLLGLAVLLLPGCIEFDRQTVTYEHDTKADTLLIHQTYHGLYGADDVTQLSEQEREQLANVMKRQRTFFFANWIFELNVEGCKEQLTEAATPKTNSLEEAHRRAQTNALALLIANVRIENGKFYLNEKGQPCGTQRVTIRNVSKLIEAVNALLRRALEVEMKKSDSADERKLINESLARPGPFIILTGQQLRVRFPVPKEEFDKAGHDDEKLRQFLAEFVRSGGAMSHEHGEVHLSFGRIDAARESVTLPMAGKENYRGNALAHIRDTYGLAKDFDPKKDAEEFLKSKAAAPKQ
;
A
#
# COMPACT_ATOMS: atom_id res chain seq x y z
N MET A 1 -12.45 10.99 18.23
CA MET A 1 -12.36 9.54 17.96
C MET A 1 -12.17 9.27 16.46
N LEU A 2 -12.11 10.34 15.64
CA LEU A 2 -11.25 10.49 14.44
C LEU A 2 -9.84 9.84 14.56
N LYS A 3 -9.30 9.79 15.79
CA LYS A 3 -8.08 9.07 16.21
C LYS A 3 -7.99 7.62 15.74
N ARG A 4 -9.12 6.96 15.46
CA ARG A 4 -9.14 5.61 14.90
C ARG A 4 -9.62 5.61 13.46
N THR A 5 -10.71 6.26 13.09
CA THR A 5 -11.35 5.94 11.79
C THR A 5 -10.78 6.65 10.57
N CYS A 6 -10.27 7.88 10.68
CA CYS A 6 -9.53 8.51 9.56
C CYS A 6 -8.09 8.01 9.48
N LEU A 7 -7.54 7.52 10.59
CA LEU A 7 -6.35 6.66 10.56
C LEU A 7 -6.69 5.31 9.89
N LEU A 8 -7.87 4.72 10.11
CA LEU A 8 -8.26 3.38 9.61
C LEU A 8 -8.56 3.28 8.12
N LEU A 9 -8.67 4.40 7.40
CA LEU A 9 -8.63 4.37 5.93
C LEU A 9 -7.20 4.16 5.38
N GLY A 10 -6.23 4.04 6.29
CA GLY A 10 -5.02 3.29 6.09
C GLY A 10 -4.19 3.05 7.35
N LEU A 11 -4.67 2.42 8.45
CA LEU A 11 -3.84 2.25 9.69
C LEU A 11 -4.47 1.43 10.86
N ALA A 12 -5.12 0.27 10.67
CA ALA A 12 -5.16 -0.78 11.72
C ALA A 12 -3.82 -1.55 11.88
N VAL A 13 -2.74 -0.92 12.35
CA VAL A 13 -1.48 -1.62 12.69
C VAL A 13 -1.79 -2.78 13.64
N LEU A 14 -1.83 -4.00 13.12
CA LEU A 14 -1.66 -5.19 13.93
C LEU A 14 -0.15 -5.30 14.14
N LEU A 15 0.32 -4.71 15.24
CA LEU A 15 1.64 -4.98 15.83
C LEU A 15 1.65 -6.42 16.35
N LEU A 16 1.50 -7.39 15.45
CA LEU A 16 1.71 -8.78 15.78
C LEU A 16 3.24 -9.00 15.83
N PRO A 17 3.80 -9.52 16.94
CA PRO A 17 5.13 -10.12 16.89
C PRO A 17 5.15 -11.19 15.77
N GLY A 18 6.30 -11.39 15.12
CA GLY A 18 6.43 -12.36 14.01
C GLY A 18 6.51 -11.76 12.61
N CYS A 19 6.88 -10.50 12.44
CA CYS A 19 6.90 -9.85 11.12
C CYS A 19 8.22 -10.04 10.35
N ILE A 20 8.12 -10.42 9.07
CA ILE A 20 9.21 -10.24 8.11
C ILE A 20 9.33 -8.76 7.74
N GLU A 21 10.53 -8.23 7.84
CA GLU A 21 10.89 -6.84 7.59
C GLU A 21 11.95 -6.73 6.49
N PHE A 22 12.26 -5.49 6.10
CA PHE A 22 13.29 -5.15 5.12
C PHE A 22 14.02 -3.87 5.57
N ASP A 23 15.22 -3.56 5.09
CA ASP A 23 15.90 -2.28 5.38
C ASP A 23 15.20 -1.10 4.70
N ARG A 24 14.87 -1.29 3.42
CA ARG A 24 14.20 -0.30 2.58
C ARG A 24 13.43 -1.00 1.48
N GLN A 25 12.51 -0.28 0.85
CA GLN A 25 11.82 -0.75 -0.33
C GLN A 25 12.00 0.26 -1.45
N THR A 26 12.30 -0.23 -2.65
CA THR A 26 12.19 0.53 -3.89
C THR A 26 10.90 0.13 -4.60
N VAL A 27 10.08 1.09 -5.00
CA VAL A 27 8.95 0.85 -5.90
C VAL A 27 9.14 1.68 -7.15
N THR A 28 9.10 1.01 -8.29
CA THR A 28 9.16 1.62 -9.61
C THR A 28 7.86 1.34 -10.33
N TYR A 29 7.21 2.34 -10.92
CA TYR A 29 5.92 2.14 -11.57
C TYR A 29 5.75 2.97 -12.83
N GLU A 30 4.87 2.45 -13.69
CA GLU A 30 4.46 3.04 -14.95
C GLU A 30 2.96 2.80 -15.15
N HIS A 31 2.21 3.88 -15.34
CA HIS A 31 0.81 3.90 -15.72
C HIS A 31 0.72 4.08 -17.24
N ASP A 32 0.30 3.02 -17.92
CA ASP A 32 -0.07 3.06 -19.32
C ASP A 32 -1.54 3.51 -19.41
N THR A 33 -1.73 4.80 -19.70
CA THR A 33 -3.06 5.42 -19.82
C THR A 33 -3.86 4.87 -21.00
N LYS A 34 -3.20 4.36 -22.05
CA LYS A 34 -3.89 3.79 -23.21
C LYS A 34 -4.44 2.41 -22.90
N ALA A 35 -3.67 1.61 -22.15
CA ALA A 35 -4.08 0.28 -21.72
C ALA A 35 -4.85 0.28 -20.39
N ASP A 36 -5.06 1.44 -19.77
CA ASP A 36 -5.63 1.62 -18.42
C ASP A 36 -5.01 0.64 -17.40
N THR A 37 -3.67 0.55 -17.42
CA THR A 37 -2.91 -0.42 -16.64
C THR A 37 -1.80 0.26 -15.87
N LEU A 38 -1.73 -0.02 -14.56
CA LEU A 38 -0.62 0.38 -13.70
C LEU A 38 0.28 -0.84 -13.45
N LEU A 39 1.54 -0.73 -13.85
CA LEU A 39 2.58 -1.72 -13.61
C LEU A 39 3.49 -1.22 -12.49
N ILE A 40 3.76 -2.06 -11.50
CA ILE A 40 4.55 -1.72 -10.33
C ILE A 40 5.58 -2.82 -10.10
N HIS A 41 6.86 -2.48 -10.09
CA HIS A 41 7.93 -3.34 -9.62
C HIS A 41 8.34 -2.93 -8.21
N GLN A 42 8.47 -3.90 -7.33
CA GLN A 42 8.86 -3.70 -5.94
C GLN A 42 10.14 -4.47 -5.68
N THR A 43 11.12 -3.81 -5.05
CA THR A 43 12.34 -4.43 -4.55
C THR A 43 12.40 -4.23 -3.05
N TYR A 44 12.39 -5.34 -2.32
CA TYR A 44 12.59 -5.40 -0.87
C TYR A 44 14.07 -5.64 -0.61
N HIS A 45 14.73 -4.69 0.05
CA HIS A 45 16.17 -4.74 0.29
C HIS A 45 16.44 -5.18 1.72
N GLY A 46 17.32 -6.17 1.91
CA GLY A 46 17.77 -6.61 3.23
C GLY A 46 16.63 -7.14 4.10
N LEU A 47 16.04 -8.27 3.71
CA LEU A 47 14.98 -8.97 4.42
C LEU A 47 15.48 -9.57 5.75
N TYR A 48 14.71 -9.40 6.83
CA TYR A 48 15.03 -9.96 8.15
C TYR A 48 13.78 -10.22 8.99
N GLY A 49 13.89 -11.05 10.03
CA GLY A 49 12.83 -11.26 11.03
C GLY A 49 12.94 -10.27 12.19
N ALA A 50 11.81 -9.71 12.63
CA ALA A 50 11.73 -8.76 13.73
C ALA A 50 11.99 -9.36 15.12
N ASP A 51 11.68 -10.64 15.33
CA ASP A 51 11.58 -11.23 16.66
C ASP A 51 12.94 -11.60 17.27
N ASP A 52 13.74 -12.34 16.52
CA ASP A 52 15.01 -12.92 16.98
C ASP A 52 16.20 -12.38 16.17
N VAL A 53 17.43 -12.46 16.68
CA VAL A 53 18.63 -11.96 15.98
C VAL A 53 19.40 -13.04 15.22
N THR A 54 19.12 -14.31 15.48
CA THR A 54 19.85 -15.47 14.97
C THR A 54 19.10 -16.20 13.87
N GLN A 55 17.77 -16.36 13.99
CA GLN A 55 16.96 -17.09 13.02
C GLN A 55 15.54 -16.54 12.93
N LEU A 56 14.82 -16.89 11.86
CA LEU A 56 13.40 -16.60 11.75
C LEU A 56 12.57 -17.45 12.71
N SER A 57 11.61 -16.83 13.38
CA SER A 57 10.54 -17.50 14.14
C SER A 57 9.61 -18.30 13.22
N GLU A 58 8.83 -19.22 13.78
CA GLU A 58 7.87 -20.00 12.98
C GLU A 58 6.84 -19.10 12.29
N GLN A 59 6.37 -18.07 13.00
CA GLN A 59 5.43 -17.08 12.46
C GLN A 59 6.03 -16.29 11.30
N GLU A 60 7.30 -15.86 11.41
CA GLU A 60 8.00 -15.15 10.34
C GLU A 60 8.17 -16.03 9.09
N ARG A 61 8.49 -17.31 9.28
CA ARG A 61 8.59 -18.29 8.17
C ARG A 61 7.24 -18.50 7.50
N GLU A 62 6.17 -18.62 8.29
CA GLU A 62 4.80 -18.76 7.78
C GLU A 62 4.38 -17.50 7.01
N GLN A 63 4.67 -16.31 7.54
CA GLN A 63 4.41 -15.06 6.84
C GLN A 63 5.12 -15.00 5.49
N LEU A 64 6.41 -15.34 5.45
CA LEU A 64 7.17 -15.39 4.20
C LEU A 64 6.57 -16.41 3.22
N ALA A 65 6.22 -17.60 3.69
CA ALA A 65 5.56 -18.61 2.86
C ALA A 65 4.20 -18.13 2.32
N ASN A 66 3.44 -17.37 3.12
CA ASN A 66 2.17 -16.80 2.72
C ASN A 66 2.34 -15.71 1.65
N VAL A 67 3.37 -14.85 1.75
CA VAL A 67 3.72 -13.89 0.69
C VAL A 67 4.04 -14.62 -0.61
N MET A 68 4.79 -15.71 -0.52
CA MET A 68 5.18 -16.50 -1.69
C MET A 68 4.00 -17.22 -2.37
N LYS A 69 2.90 -17.48 -1.64
CA LYS A 69 1.76 -18.27 -2.13
C LYS A 69 0.48 -17.46 -2.43
N ARG A 70 0.19 -16.36 -1.71
CA ARG A 70 -1.19 -15.82 -1.60
C ARG A 70 -1.46 -14.49 -2.29
N GLN A 71 -0.79 -14.16 -3.42
CA GLN A 71 -1.00 -12.88 -4.13
C GLN A 71 -0.98 -11.70 -3.14
N ARG A 72 0.10 -11.63 -2.33
CA ARG A 72 0.22 -10.70 -1.21
C ARG A 72 1.45 -9.81 -1.40
N THR A 73 1.28 -8.50 -1.18
CA THR A 73 2.38 -7.51 -1.27
C THR A 73 2.23 -6.43 -0.19
N PHE A 74 3.35 -5.78 0.16
CA PHE A 74 3.47 -4.70 1.14
C PHE A 74 4.14 -3.46 0.54
N PHE A 75 3.77 -2.25 0.99
CA PHE A 75 4.38 -0.98 0.59
C PHE A 75 4.94 -0.18 1.79
N PHE A 76 6.16 0.33 1.63
CA PHE A 76 6.87 1.38 2.40
C PHE A 76 6.65 1.41 3.91
N ALA A 77 6.96 0.30 4.56
CA ALA A 77 7.04 0.20 6.02
C ALA A 77 5.75 0.18 6.79
N ASN A 78 4.64 -0.12 6.12
CA ASN A 78 3.41 -0.28 6.83
C ASN A 78 2.39 -1.16 6.09
N TRP A 79 1.80 -2.07 6.86
CA TRP A 79 0.62 -2.92 6.59
C TRP A 79 -0.61 -2.14 6.02
N ILE A 80 -0.56 -0.80 6.03
CA ILE A 80 -1.56 0.14 5.53
C ILE A 80 -1.96 -0.10 4.06
N PHE A 81 -1.00 -0.53 3.25
CA PHE A 81 -1.24 -0.89 1.85
C PHE A 81 -0.87 -2.36 1.63
N GLU A 82 -1.17 -3.23 2.59
CA GLU A 82 -1.21 -4.66 2.28
C GLU A 82 -2.29 -4.91 1.24
N LEU A 83 -1.90 -5.43 0.10
CA LEU A 83 -2.85 -6.05 -0.81
C LEU A 83 -2.75 -7.55 -0.66
N ASN A 84 -3.78 -8.16 -0.10
CA ASN A 84 -3.93 -9.60 0.05
C ASN A 84 -5.18 -10.03 -0.71
N VAL A 85 -4.99 -10.47 -1.96
CA VAL A 85 -6.10 -10.82 -2.85
C VAL A 85 -6.92 -12.00 -2.29
N GLU A 86 -6.28 -12.95 -1.60
CA GLU A 86 -6.99 -14.05 -0.95
C GLU A 86 -7.84 -13.57 0.24
N GLY A 87 -7.30 -12.67 1.08
CA GLY A 87 -8.06 -12.03 2.15
C GLY A 87 -9.25 -11.23 1.63
N CYS A 88 -9.12 -10.59 0.46
CA CYS A 88 -10.25 -9.95 -0.21
C CYS A 88 -11.33 -10.96 -0.63
N LYS A 89 -10.95 -12.16 -1.11
CA LYS A 89 -11.91 -13.22 -1.49
C LYS A 89 -12.66 -13.77 -0.27
N GLU A 90 -11.95 -13.95 0.84
CA GLU A 90 -12.55 -14.35 2.12
C GLU A 90 -13.61 -13.33 2.56
N GLN A 91 -13.25 -12.04 2.61
CA GLN A 91 -14.19 -10.96 2.92
C GLN A 91 -15.38 -10.89 1.95
N LEU A 92 -15.15 -11.16 0.66
CA LEU A 92 -16.22 -11.16 -0.34
C LEU A 92 -17.19 -12.33 -0.15
N THR A 93 -16.71 -13.49 0.28
CA THR A 93 -17.53 -14.69 0.53
C THR A 93 -18.44 -14.52 1.75
N GLU A 94 -17.99 -13.75 2.73
CA GLU A 94 -18.77 -13.42 3.95
C GLU A 94 -19.83 -12.32 3.72
N ALA A 95 -19.82 -11.64 2.56
CA ALA A 95 -20.77 -10.60 2.23
C ALA A 95 -22.15 -11.17 1.88
N ALA A 96 -23.05 -11.23 2.87
CA ALA A 96 -24.44 -11.68 2.67
C ALA A 96 -25.25 -10.78 1.72
N THR A 97 -26.36 -11.31 1.19
CA THR A 97 -27.35 -10.59 0.36
C THR A 97 -27.87 -9.31 1.04
N PRO A 98 -28.12 -8.20 0.32
CA PRO A 98 -28.56 -6.93 0.91
C PRO A 98 -29.80 -7.08 1.80
N LYS A 99 -29.74 -6.52 3.01
CA LYS A 99 -30.83 -6.64 3.99
C LYS A 99 -31.68 -5.37 4.13
N THR A 100 -31.17 -4.19 3.78
CA THR A 100 -31.86 -2.89 3.99
C THR A 100 -31.43 -1.82 2.96
N ASN A 101 -32.04 -0.63 3.02
CA ASN A 101 -31.61 0.56 2.28
C ASN A 101 -30.78 1.55 3.15
N SER A 102 -30.08 1.06 4.17
CA SER A 102 -29.33 1.92 5.09
C SER A 102 -28.01 2.44 4.49
N LEU A 103 -27.43 3.46 5.13
CA LEU A 103 -26.12 4.00 4.77
C LEU A 103 -25.00 2.97 4.95
N GLU A 104 -25.08 2.18 6.02
CA GLU A 104 -24.17 1.09 6.33
C GLU A 104 -24.24 0.01 5.23
N GLU A 105 -25.43 -0.26 4.71
CA GLU A 105 -25.59 -1.15 3.57
C GLU A 105 -25.00 -0.58 2.27
N ALA A 106 -25.19 0.72 2.01
CA ALA A 106 -24.60 1.38 0.86
C ALA A 106 -23.05 1.35 0.92
N HIS A 107 -22.48 1.56 2.11
CA HIS A 107 -21.04 1.40 2.35
C HIS A 107 -20.59 -0.04 2.09
N ARG A 108 -21.31 -1.03 2.62
CA ARG A 108 -21.01 -2.46 2.38
C ARG A 108 -21.03 -2.81 0.89
N ARG A 109 -22.02 -2.35 0.13
CA ARG A 109 -22.07 -2.56 -1.33
C ARG A 109 -20.89 -1.92 -2.06
N ALA A 110 -20.49 -0.71 -1.66
CA ALA A 110 -19.31 -0.05 -2.23
C ALA A 110 -18.02 -0.83 -1.91
N GLN A 111 -17.91 -1.37 -0.69
CA GLN A 111 -16.79 -2.20 -0.27
C GLN A 111 -16.72 -3.50 -1.08
N THR A 112 -17.84 -4.23 -1.19
CA THR A 112 -17.96 -5.46 -2.01
C THR A 112 -17.55 -5.20 -3.46
N ASN A 113 -18.01 -4.09 -4.06
CA ASN A 113 -17.64 -3.73 -5.43
C ASN A 113 -16.13 -3.43 -5.58
N ALA A 114 -15.55 -2.65 -4.66
CA ALA A 114 -14.12 -2.35 -4.67
C ALA A 114 -13.28 -3.63 -4.50
N LEU A 115 -13.65 -4.52 -3.57
CA LEU A 115 -12.99 -5.83 -3.37
C LEU A 115 -13.09 -6.71 -4.61
N ALA A 116 -14.26 -6.82 -5.22
CA ALA A 116 -14.45 -7.60 -6.45
C ALA A 116 -13.57 -7.08 -7.59
N LEU A 117 -13.45 -5.76 -7.74
CA LEU A 117 -12.57 -5.15 -8.74
C LEU A 117 -11.09 -5.37 -8.42
N LEU A 118 -10.67 -5.29 -7.15
CA LEU A 118 -9.29 -5.63 -6.75
C LEU A 118 -8.94 -7.08 -7.14
N ILE A 119 -9.78 -8.04 -6.79
CA ILE A 119 -9.57 -9.46 -7.09
C ILE A 119 -9.52 -9.71 -8.59
N ALA A 120 -10.42 -9.09 -9.35
CA ALA A 120 -10.49 -9.29 -10.79
C ALA A 120 -9.27 -8.71 -11.52
N ASN A 121 -8.76 -7.56 -11.05
CA ASN A 121 -7.85 -6.74 -11.85
C ASN A 121 -6.40 -6.69 -11.37
N VAL A 122 -6.12 -7.10 -10.12
CA VAL A 122 -4.76 -7.10 -9.60
C VAL A 122 -4.12 -8.48 -9.71
N ARG A 123 -2.89 -8.51 -10.21
CA ARG A 123 -2.02 -9.69 -10.23
C ARG A 123 -0.69 -9.33 -9.60
N ILE A 124 -0.22 -10.19 -8.70
CA ILE A 124 1.05 -10.06 -7.99
C ILE A 124 1.88 -11.29 -8.32
N GLU A 125 3.06 -11.09 -8.88
CA GLU A 125 3.99 -12.14 -9.22
C GLU A 125 5.23 -12.01 -8.36
N ASN A 126 5.58 -13.09 -7.66
CA ASN A 126 6.81 -13.14 -6.88
C ASN A 126 8.01 -13.28 -7.82
N GLY A 127 8.94 -12.35 -7.71
CA GLY A 127 10.21 -12.38 -8.43
C GLY A 127 11.22 -13.29 -7.73
N LYS A 128 12.51 -12.98 -7.91
CA LYS A 128 13.60 -13.76 -7.34
C LYS A 128 14.06 -13.18 -6.01
N PHE A 129 14.50 -14.08 -5.11
CA PHE A 129 15.39 -13.71 -4.03
C PHE A 129 16.85 -13.68 -4.51
N TYR A 130 17.64 -12.75 -4.00
CA TYR A 130 19.04 -12.55 -4.36
C TYR A 130 19.81 -11.92 -3.20
N LEU A 131 21.13 -11.80 -3.33
CA LEU A 131 21.96 -11.05 -2.38
C LEU A 131 22.33 -9.70 -2.98
N ASN A 132 22.19 -8.63 -2.20
CA ASN A 132 22.77 -7.34 -2.58
C ASN A 132 24.29 -7.31 -2.35
N GLU A 133 24.92 -6.19 -2.68
CA GLU A 133 26.37 -5.96 -2.52
C GLU A 133 26.86 -6.11 -1.06
N LYS A 134 25.96 -5.98 -0.08
CA LYS A 134 26.26 -6.16 1.35
C LYS A 134 26.03 -7.60 1.81
N GLY A 135 25.70 -8.54 0.91
CA GLY A 135 25.40 -9.92 1.25
C GLY A 135 24.06 -10.10 1.96
N GLN A 136 23.15 -9.12 1.89
CA GLN A 136 21.84 -9.19 2.54
C GLN A 136 20.81 -9.78 1.58
N PRO A 137 19.90 -10.67 2.05
CA PRO A 137 18.86 -11.24 1.21
C PRO A 137 17.88 -10.14 0.79
N CYS A 138 17.55 -10.11 -0.48
CA CYS A 138 16.61 -9.17 -1.08
C CYS A 138 15.58 -9.95 -1.88
N GLY A 139 14.42 -9.37 -2.13
CA GLY A 139 13.33 -10.00 -2.90
C GLY A 139 12.69 -8.99 -3.84
N THR A 140 12.08 -9.49 -4.92
CA THR A 140 11.33 -8.66 -5.86
C THR A 140 9.89 -9.14 -6.02
N GLN A 141 8.99 -8.22 -6.33
CA GLN A 141 7.61 -8.51 -6.73
C GLN A 141 7.21 -7.62 -7.91
N ARG A 142 6.32 -8.14 -8.75
CA ARG A 142 5.75 -7.43 -9.89
C ARG A 142 4.24 -7.39 -9.70
N VAL A 143 3.64 -6.21 -9.74
CA VAL A 143 2.21 -5.99 -9.58
C VAL A 143 1.65 -5.37 -10.85
N THR A 144 0.62 -6.00 -11.40
CA THR A 144 -0.15 -5.49 -12.53
C THR A 144 -1.55 -5.18 -12.06
N ILE A 145 -1.99 -3.93 -12.25
CA ILE A 145 -3.35 -3.48 -11.98
C ILE A 145 -3.97 -3.06 -13.31
N ARG A 146 -4.88 -3.88 -13.83
CA ARG A 146 -5.66 -3.54 -15.03
C ARG A 146 -6.90 -2.73 -14.67
N ASN A 147 -7.51 -2.06 -15.64
CA ASN A 147 -8.71 -1.25 -15.44
C ASN A 147 -8.54 -0.29 -14.24
N VAL A 148 -7.37 0.35 -14.13
CA VAL A 148 -6.98 1.10 -12.93
C VAL A 148 -7.92 2.28 -12.70
N SER A 149 -8.40 2.93 -13.77
CA SER A 149 -9.42 3.98 -13.70
C SER A 149 -10.68 3.51 -12.97
N LYS A 150 -11.24 2.37 -13.38
CA LYS A 150 -12.45 1.77 -12.78
C LYS A 150 -12.24 1.36 -11.32
N LEU A 151 -11.05 0.84 -11.00
CA LEU A 151 -10.71 0.52 -9.62
C LEU A 151 -10.63 1.80 -8.76
N ILE A 152 -9.96 2.85 -9.24
CA ILE A 152 -9.88 4.14 -8.55
C ILE A 152 -11.28 4.74 -8.34
N GLU A 153 -12.16 4.68 -9.33
CA GLU A 153 -13.56 5.13 -9.20
C GLU A 153 -14.29 4.37 -8.09
N ALA A 154 -14.17 3.04 -8.05
CA ALA A 154 -14.80 2.22 -7.03
C ALA A 154 -14.26 2.50 -5.62
N VAL A 155 -12.95 2.68 -5.49
CA VAL A 155 -12.32 3.06 -4.20
C VAL A 155 -12.79 4.45 -3.79
N ASN A 156 -12.85 5.43 -4.69
CA ASN A 156 -13.39 6.75 -4.39
C ASN A 156 -14.85 6.71 -3.91
N ALA A 157 -15.68 5.88 -4.52
CA ALA A 157 -17.06 5.66 -4.07
C ALA A 157 -17.10 5.05 -2.66
N LEU A 158 -16.24 4.08 -2.37
CA LEU A 158 -16.09 3.50 -1.04
C LEU A 158 -15.65 4.55 0.00
N LEU A 159 -14.64 5.35 -0.30
CA LEU A 159 -14.15 6.42 0.58
C LEU A 159 -15.26 7.41 0.94
N ARG A 160 -16.03 7.84 -0.06
CA ARG A 160 -17.18 8.71 0.16
C ARG A 160 -18.19 8.09 1.12
N ARG A 161 -18.56 6.82 0.93
CA ARG A 161 -19.50 6.12 1.84
C ARG A 161 -18.92 5.93 3.25
N ALA A 162 -17.62 5.66 3.36
CA ALA A 162 -16.96 5.53 4.64
C ALA A 162 -17.03 6.83 5.45
N LEU A 163 -16.75 7.96 4.80
CA LEU A 163 -16.87 9.29 5.40
C LEU A 163 -18.31 9.64 5.78
N GLU A 164 -19.30 9.30 4.95
CA GLU A 164 -20.72 9.49 5.31
C GLU A 164 -21.11 8.69 6.56
N VAL A 165 -20.66 7.43 6.66
CA VAL A 165 -20.88 6.59 7.85
C VAL A 165 -20.20 7.19 9.07
N GLU A 166 -18.96 7.65 8.94
CA GLU A 166 -18.21 8.25 10.04
C GLU A 166 -18.86 9.55 10.53
N MET A 167 -19.27 10.42 9.60
CA MET A 167 -19.99 11.64 9.92
C MET A 167 -21.29 11.36 10.68
N LYS A 168 -22.04 10.31 10.30
CA LYS A 168 -23.27 9.92 11.00
C LYS A 168 -23.00 9.39 12.42
N LYS A 169 -21.86 8.73 12.63
CA LYS A 169 -21.48 8.12 13.91
C LYS A 169 -20.74 9.06 14.85
N SER A 170 -20.13 10.13 14.33
CA SER A 170 -19.33 11.04 15.15
C SER A 170 -20.23 11.87 16.08
N ASP A 171 -19.93 11.84 17.37
CA ASP A 171 -20.55 12.71 18.37
C ASP A 171 -20.01 14.15 18.33
N SER A 172 -18.85 14.39 17.70
CA SER A 172 -18.21 15.70 17.62
C SER A 172 -18.80 16.57 16.50
N ALA A 173 -19.31 17.76 16.86
CA ALA A 173 -19.83 18.71 15.88
C ALA A 173 -18.76 19.20 14.90
N ASP A 174 -17.53 19.43 15.38
CA ASP A 174 -16.41 19.89 14.56
C ASP A 174 -15.96 18.81 13.57
N GLU A 175 -15.95 17.54 14.02
CA GLU A 175 -15.63 16.40 13.17
C GLU A 175 -16.67 16.19 12.07
N ARG A 176 -17.96 16.27 12.42
CA ARG A 176 -19.06 16.21 11.44
C ARG A 176 -18.95 17.35 10.43
N LYS A 177 -18.63 18.57 10.88
CA LYS A 177 -18.44 19.73 10.00
C LYS A 177 -17.27 19.51 9.03
N LEU A 178 -16.12 19.07 9.54
CA LEU A 178 -14.93 18.78 8.75
C LEU A 178 -15.20 17.75 7.65
N ILE A 179 -15.85 16.63 8.00
CA ILE A 179 -16.19 15.58 7.04
C ILE A 179 -17.22 16.08 6.02
N ASN A 180 -18.25 16.81 6.47
CA ASN A 180 -19.27 17.37 5.59
C ASN A 180 -18.66 18.33 4.56
N GLU A 181 -17.77 19.22 4.98
CA GLU A 181 -17.05 20.13 4.07
C GLU A 181 -16.18 19.36 3.06
N SER A 182 -15.53 18.28 3.49
CA SER A 182 -14.74 17.42 2.61
C SER A 182 -15.59 16.68 1.57
N LEU A 183 -16.75 16.17 1.98
CA LEU A 183 -17.73 15.50 1.12
C LEU A 183 -18.38 16.47 0.12
N ALA A 184 -18.60 17.72 0.51
CA ALA A 184 -19.18 18.76 -0.34
C ALA A 184 -18.22 19.26 -1.42
N ARG A 185 -16.90 19.12 -1.22
CA ARG A 185 -15.91 19.52 -2.22
C ARG A 185 -15.99 18.64 -3.48
N PRO A 186 -15.97 19.27 -4.67
CA PRO A 186 -16.01 18.55 -5.93
C PRO A 186 -14.70 17.77 -6.15
N GLY A 187 -14.82 16.67 -6.89
CA GLY A 187 -13.68 15.84 -7.28
C GLY A 187 -13.43 14.64 -6.36
N PRO A 188 -12.67 13.65 -6.86
CA PRO A 188 -12.39 12.41 -6.13
C PRO A 188 -11.39 12.63 -4.98
N PHE A 189 -11.32 11.65 -4.09
CA PHE A 189 -10.34 11.56 -3.01
C PHE A 189 -8.99 11.01 -3.51
N ILE A 190 -9.00 10.12 -4.50
CA ILE A 190 -7.82 9.53 -5.14
C ILE A 190 -7.83 9.86 -6.62
N ILE A 191 -6.70 10.33 -7.15
CA ILE A 191 -6.49 10.63 -8.57
C ILE A 191 -5.16 10.03 -9.01
N LEU A 192 -5.14 9.38 -10.17
CA LEU A 192 -3.93 9.02 -10.89
C LEU A 192 -3.92 9.79 -12.23
N THR A 193 -2.96 10.69 -12.42
CA THR A 193 -2.82 11.48 -13.65
C THR A 193 -1.39 11.37 -14.17
N GLY A 194 -1.21 10.81 -15.37
CA GLY A 194 0.12 10.40 -15.81
C GLY A 194 0.69 9.40 -14.81
N GLN A 195 1.88 9.71 -14.26
CA GLN A 195 2.50 8.94 -13.18
C GLN A 195 2.28 9.54 -11.79
N GLN A 196 1.47 10.59 -11.65
CA GLN A 196 1.24 11.21 -10.36
C GLN A 196 0.00 10.64 -9.67
N LEU A 197 0.19 10.08 -8.48
CA LEU A 197 -0.87 9.75 -7.54
C LEU A 197 -1.12 10.96 -6.62
N ARG A 198 -2.39 11.34 -6.47
CA ARG A 198 -2.84 12.33 -5.49
C ARG A 198 -3.92 11.73 -4.60
N VAL A 199 -3.82 12.00 -3.31
CA VAL A 199 -4.78 11.56 -2.30
C VAL A 199 -5.15 12.76 -1.44
N ARG A 200 -6.45 12.94 -1.16
CA ARG A 200 -6.94 13.92 -0.19
C ARG A 200 -7.87 13.26 0.81
N PHE A 201 -7.87 13.74 2.06
CA PHE A 201 -8.76 13.27 3.11
C PHE A 201 -8.88 14.29 4.25
N PRO A 202 -10.03 14.34 4.95
CA PRO A 202 -10.26 15.31 6.02
C PRO A 202 -9.38 15.01 7.24
N VAL A 203 -8.64 16.02 7.72
CA VAL A 203 -7.84 15.96 8.95
C VAL A 203 -7.86 17.34 9.60
N PRO A 204 -8.05 17.47 10.92
CA PRO A 204 -7.93 18.75 11.61
C PRO A 204 -6.52 19.34 11.46
N LYS A 205 -6.42 20.66 11.28
CA LYS A 205 -5.12 21.35 11.13
C LYS A 205 -4.18 21.07 12.31
N GLU A 206 -4.72 21.01 13.53
CA GLU A 206 -3.95 20.70 14.73
C GLU A 206 -3.36 19.28 14.71
N GLU A 207 -4.09 18.31 14.15
CA GLU A 207 -3.57 16.93 14.02
C GLU A 207 -2.48 16.87 12.95
N PHE A 208 -2.65 17.62 11.85
CA PHE A 208 -1.63 17.76 10.82
C PHE A 208 -0.35 18.42 11.35
N ASP A 209 -0.48 19.50 12.13
CA ASP A 209 0.67 20.23 12.68
C ASP A 209 1.45 19.43 13.73
N LYS A 210 0.77 18.47 14.37
CA LYS A 210 1.38 17.52 15.30
C LYS A 210 1.92 16.27 14.60
N ALA A 211 1.75 16.12 13.28
CA ALA A 211 2.21 14.94 12.56
C ALA A 211 3.74 14.80 12.69
N GLY A 212 4.18 13.71 13.33
CA GLY A 212 5.60 13.46 13.63
C GLY A 212 6.18 14.29 14.78
N HIS A 213 5.38 15.11 15.48
CA HIS A 213 5.87 15.87 16.63
C HIS A 213 6.24 14.93 17.80
N ASP A 214 5.34 14.00 18.13
CA ASP A 214 5.52 13.04 19.23
C ASP A 214 5.96 11.65 18.75
N ASP A 215 6.15 11.48 17.43
CA ASP A 215 6.56 10.23 16.80
C ASP A 215 7.75 10.47 15.87
N GLU A 216 8.95 10.22 16.40
CA GLU A 216 10.20 10.36 15.64
C GLU A 216 10.24 9.46 14.40
N LYS A 217 9.59 8.28 14.44
CA LYS A 217 9.56 7.34 13.33
C LYS A 217 8.73 7.90 12.19
N LEU A 218 7.54 8.42 12.52
CA LEU A 218 6.69 9.10 11.56
C LEU A 218 7.37 10.36 11.01
N ARG A 219 8.06 11.13 11.84
CA ARG A 219 8.83 12.32 11.41
C ARG A 219 9.89 11.97 10.38
N GLN A 220 10.69 10.93 10.64
CA GLN A 220 11.72 10.45 9.72
C GLN A 220 11.10 9.94 8.42
N PHE A 221 10.02 9.16 8.51
CA PHE A 221 9.29 8.68 7.33
C PHE A 221 8.77 9.82 6.46
N LEU A 222 8.10 10.82 7.06
CA LEU A 222 7.60 11.99 6.34
C LEU A 222 8.73 12.79 5.68
N ALA A 223 9.86 12.95 6.37
CA ALA A 223 11.03 13.61 5.80
C ALA A 223 11.60 12.85 4.59
N GLU A 224 11.66 11.53 4.64
CA GLU A 224 12.12 10.71 3.51
C GLU A 224 11.10 10.65 2.37
N PHE A 225 9.80 10.63 2.69
CA PHE A 225 8.73 10.74 1.69
C PHE A 225 8.88 12.04 0.89
N VAL A 226 9.06 13.17 1.57
CA VAL A 226 9.27 14.48 0.92
C VAL A 226 10.59 14.50 0.13
N ARG A 227 11.67 13.99 0.71
CA ARG A 227 12.97 13.90 0.02
C ARG A 227 12.91 13.06 -1.26
N SER A 228 12.04 12.06 -1.27
CA SER A 228 11.83 11.15 -2.41
C SER A 228 10.86 11.71 -3.45
N GLY A 229 10.51 13.01 -3.39
CA GLY A 229 9.63 13.66 -4.35
C GLY A 229 8.14 13.55 -4.01
N GLY A 230 7.80 13.07 -2.81
CA GLY A 230 6.48 13.24 -2.25
C GLY A 230 6.22 14.69 -1.87
N ALA A 231 4.96 15.11 -1.90
CA ALA A 231 4.53 16.38 -1.33
C ALA A 231 3.33 16.15 -0.42
N MET A 232 3.27 16.94 0.64
CA MET A 232 2.20 16.92 1.62
C MET A 232 1.85 18.35 1.99
N SER A 233 0.57 18.71 1.90
CA SER A 233 0.06 19.99 2.37
C SER A 233 -1.23 19.79 3.16
N HIS A 234 -1.62 20.84 3.90
CA HIS A 234 -2.92 20.91 4.55
C HIS A 234 -3.63 22.19 4.13
N GLU A 235 -4.80 22.02 3.52
CA GLU A 235 -5.59 23.12 3.00
C GLU A 235 -7.07 22.82 3.21
N HIS A 236 -7.84 23.84 3.61
CA HIS A 236 -9.29 23.75 3.77
C HIS A 236 -9.79 22.58 4.66
N GLY A 237 -9.00 22.13 5.64
CA GLY A 237 -9.37 21.00 6.51
C GLY A 237 -9.05 19.62 5.93
N GLU A 238 -8.25 19.56 4.87
CA GLU A 238 -7.80 18.31 4.26
C GLU A 238 -6.30 18.22 4.21
N VAL A 239 -5.78 17.01 4.41
CA VAL A 239 -4.43 16.66 3.98
C VAL A 239 -4.47 16.33 2.50
N HIS A 240 -3.51 16.88 1.76
CA HIS A 240 -3.27 16.57 0.36
C HIS A 240 -1.89 15.92 0.24
N LEU A 241 -1.86 14.66 -0.20
CA LEU A 241 -0.65 13.93 -0.53
C LEU A 241 -0.52 13.85 -2.04
N SER A 242 0.68 14.07 -2.57
CA SER A 242 0.99 13.77 -3.95
C SER A 242 2.32 13.05 -4.05
N PHE A 243 2.42 12.13 -4.99
CA PHE A 243 3.64 11.41 -5.26
C PHE A 243 3.75 11.10 -6.76
N GLY A 244 4.95 11.26 -7.33
CA GLY A 244 5.20 11.15 -8.76
C GLY A 244 4.87 12.43 -9.55
N ARG A 245 5.21 12.41 -10.84
CA ARG A 245 5.01 13.53 -11.77
C ARG A 245 4.09 13.14 -12.92
N ILE A 246 3.39 14.14 -13.46
CA ILE A 246 2.41 13.92 -14.53
C ILE A 246 3.10 13.55 -15.85
N ASP A 247 4.23 14.18 -16.14
CA ASP A 247 4.96 14.13 -17.40
C ASP A 247 6.14 13.13 -17.40
N ALA A 248 6.35 12.42 -16.30
CA ALA A 248 7.35 11.37 -16.24
C ALA A 248 6.94 10.17 -17.10
N ALA A 249 7.92 9.54 -17.75
CA ALA A 249 7.70 8.23 -18.38
C ALA A 249 7.51 7.13 -17.33
N ARG A 250 8.12 7.31 -16.16
CA ARG A 250 8.19 6.33 -15.07
C ARG A 250 8.56 7.03 -13.78
N GLU A 251 8.09 6.49 -12.67
CA GLU A 251 8.45 6.95 -11.34
C GLU A 251 9.11 5.86 -10.53
N SER A 252 10.04 6.27 -9.66
CA SER A 252 10.75 5.37 -8.75
C SER A 252 11.01 6.08 -7.44
N VAL A 253 10.70 5.40 -6.35
CA VAL A 253 10.91 5.88 -4.98
C VAL A 253 11.55 4.79 -4.16
N THR A 254 12.48 5.18 -3.29
CA THR A 254 13.07 4.27 -2.30
C THR A 254 12.88 4.88 -0.94
N LEU A 255 12.16 4.20 -0.05
CA LEU A 255 11.97 4.64 1.33
C LEU A 255 12.54 3.59 2.29
N PRO A 256 13.21 4.02 3.37
CA PRO A 256 13.62 3.12 4.45
C PRO A 256 12.39 2.62 5.23
N MET A 257 12.57 1.55 5.99
CA MET A 257 11.60 1.21 7.02
C MET A 257 11.53 2.30 8.09
N ALA A 258 10.33 2.80 8.38
CA ALA A 258 10.13 3.79 9.42
C ALA A 258 10.41 3.18 10.81
N GLY A 259 11.42 3.71 11.50
CA GLY A 259 11.56 3.54 12.94
C GLY A 259 11.99 2.18 13.46
N LYS A 260 12.79 1.44 12.69
CA LYS A 260 13.47 0.24 13.20
C LYS A 260 14.96 0.31 12.88
N GLU A 261 15.76 0.16 13.94
CA GLU A 261 17.21 0.16 13.82
C GLU A 261 17.71 -1.25 13.52
N ASN A 262 18.61 -1.31 12.54
CA ASN A 262 19.55 -2.38 12.24
C ASN A 262 18.96 -3.65 11.63
N TYR A 263 19.22 -3.81 10.33
CA TYR A 263 19.13 -5.08 9.62
C TYR A 263 19.75 -6.23 10.44
N ARG A 264 19.05 -7.37 10.44
CA ARG A 264 19.53 -8.61 11.07
C ARG A 264 19.78 -9.67 9.99
N GLY A 265 20.89 -10.39 10.09
CA GLY A 265 21.23 -11.47 9.15
C GLY A 265 20.45 -12.76 9.31
N ASN A 266 19.34 -12.75 10.07
CA ASN A 266 18.64 -13.94 10.55
C ASN A 266 17.75 -14.65 9.50
N ALA A 267 17.42 -13.98 8.39
CA ALA A 267 16.60 -14.56 7.33
C ALA A 267 17.39 -15.31 6.26
N LEU A 268 18.70 -15.04 6.14
CA LEU A 268 19.51 -15.50 4.99
C LEU A 268 19.49 -17.01 4.82
N ALA A 269 19.78 -17.76 5.88
CA ALA A 269 19.83 -19.21 5.82
C ALA A 269 18.48 -19.79 5.38
N HIS A 270 17.38 -19.35 6.02
CA HIS A 270 16.05 -19.83 5.68
C HIS A 270 15.65 -19.50 4.23
N ILE A 271 15.90 -18.27 3.75
CA ILE A 271 15.58 -17.86 2.39
C ILE A 271 16.36 -18.72 1.38
N ARG A 272 17.66 -18.86 1.58
CA ARG A 272 18.53 -19.66 0.71
C ARG A 272 18.07 -21.11 0.64
N ASP A 273 17.81 -21.71 1.80
CA ASP A 273 17.56 -23.15 1.90
C ASP A 273 16.13 -23.52 1.44
N THR A 274 15.17 -22.60 1.55
CA THR A 274 13.75 -22.84 1.24
C THR A 274 13.34 -22.36 -0.15
N TYR A 275 13.80 -21.16 -0.56
CA TYR A 275 13.35 -20.51 -1.80
C TYR A 275 14.48 -20.37 -2.84
N GLY A 276 15.73 -20.58 -2.43
CA GLY A 276 16.90 -20.39 -3.28
C GLY A 276 17.29 -18.91 -3.42
N LEU A 277 18.53 -18.68 -3.85
CA LEU A 277 19.05 -17.37 -4.20
C LEU A 277 19.51 -17.39 -5.66
N ALA A 278 18.95 -16.49 -6.47
CA ALA A 278 19.37 -16.33 -7.84
C ALA A 278 20.79 -15.73 -7.88
N LYS A 279 21.69 -16.39 -8.60
CA LYS A 279 23.02 -15.85 -8.93
C LYS A 279 22.86 -14.80 -10.03
N ASP A 280 23.61 -13.70 -9.91
CA ASP A 280 23.69 -12.64 -10.93
C ASP A 280 22.33 -12.01 -11.32
N PHE A 281 21.37 -12.02 -10.38
CA PHE A 281 20.07 -11.38 -10.60
C PHE A 281 20.19 -9.86 -10.49
N ASP A 282 19.83 -9.16 -11.57
CA ASP A 282 19.77 -7.71 -11.60
C ASP A 282 18.31 -7.23 -11.41
N PRO A 283 17.94 -6.68 -10.24
CA PRO A 283 16.59 -6.20 -9.98
C PRO A 283 16.20 -4.99 -10.84
N LYS A 284 17.17 -4.19 -11.31
CA LYS A 284 16.90 -3.04 -12.18
C LYS A 284 16.53 -3.51 -13.58
N LYS A 285 17.28 -4.47 -14.12
CA LYS A 285 16.96 -5.11 -15.39
C LYS A 285 15.61 -5.82 -15.34
N ASP A 286 15.32 -6.53 -14.24
CA ASP A 286 14.02 -7.16 -13.99
C ASP A 286 12.86 -6.15 -14.04
N ALA A 287 13.02 -5.02 -13.35
CA ALA A 287 12.05 -3.93 -13.37
C ALA A 287 11.88 -3.34 -14.78
N GLU A 288 12.96 -3.10 -15.50
CA GLU A 288 12.90 -2.57 -16.86
C GLU A 288 12.18 -3.52 -17.82
N GLU A 289 12.49 -4.81 -17.79
CA GLU A 289 11.86 -5.81 -18.65
C GLU A 289 10.36 -5.93 -18.33
N PHE A 290 9.99 -5.98 -17.05
CA PHE A 290 8.60 -6.03 -16.63
C PHE A 290 7.83 -4.79 -17.09
N LEU A 291 8.36 -3.59 -16.87
CA LEU A 291 7.68 -2.34 -17.22
C LEU A 291 7.65 -2.09 -18.73
N LYS A 292 8.63 -2.61 -19.50
CA LYS A 292 8.63 -2.59 -20.98
C LYS A 292 7.67 -3.61 -21.58
N SER A 293 7.31 -4.67 -20.84
CA SER A 293 6.35 -5.67 -21.29
C SER A 293 4.94 -5.06 -21.29
N LYS A 294 4.64 -4.27 -22.32
CA LYS A 294 3.30 -3.72 -22.56
C LYS A 294 2.35 -4.87 -22.88
N ALA A 295 1.79 -5.45 -21.82
CA ALA A 295 0.70 -6.43 -21.80
C ALA A 295 0.69 -7.43 -22.97
N ALA A 296 1.59 -8.41 -22.97
CA ALA A 296 1.19 -9.70 -23.47
C ALA A 296 0.13 -10.23 -22.48
N ALA A 297 -1.12 -10.37 -22.93
CA ALA A 297 -2.15 -11.01 -22.12
C ALA A 297 -1.64 -12.37 -21.63
N PRO A 298 -1.95 -12.80 -20.39
CA PRO A 298 -1.67 -14.17 -20.00
C PRO A 298 -2.40 -15.09 -20.98
N LYS A 299 -1.70 -16.09 -21.53
CA LYS A 299 -2.39 -17.18 -22.21
C LYS A 299 -3.35 -17.81 -21.20
N GLN A 300 -4.64 -17.84 -21.55
CA GLN A 300 -5.67 -18.55 -20.80
C GLN A 300 -5.37 -20.05 -20.76
#